data_AF-A0A3D6ALL5-F1
#
_entry.id   AF-A0A3D6ALL5-F1
#
_cell.length_a   1.000
_cell.length_b   1.000
_cell.length_c   1.000
_cell.angle_alpha   90.00
_cell.angle_beta   90.00
_cell.angle_gamma   90.00
#
_symmetry.space_group_name_H-M   'P 1'
#
loop_
_entity.id
_entity.type
_entity.pdbx_description
1 polymer ?
#
loop_
_entity_poly.entity_id
_entity_poly.type
_entity_poly.pdbx_seq_one_letter_code
_entity_poly.pdbx_strand_id
1 'polypeptide(L)'
;MSFGNLKIGARLGSGFAFILVLLACAIGLGMNSMQRIGMRMNQIVDNHNAKIFSANEMVDNFRDIGLNISNIVLLGEDAAAVQEEKNKMAAARTKYGKAKKVLVDTGLNDEEKELLTKLDDAIKFAVPFNNKVVELASENKQAEATALLTQQAIPAIRKAIAVIDELVIYERDLAKGAVEEAKGVYSTAQAMMLGLGALGVALGILIAWLITRSITRPIGQAVQVARTVAAGDLTSR
;
A
#
# COMPACT_ATOMS: atom_id res chain seq x y z
N MET A 1 -4.21 12.73 -50.50
CA MET A 1 -4.43 14.14 -50.90
C MET A 1 -3.33 14.99 -50.27
N SER A 2 -2.61 15.79 -51.06
CA SER A 2 -1.49 16.62 -50.55
C SER A 2 -2.00 17.65 -49.51
N PHE A 3 -1.27 17.81 -48.40
CA PHE A 3 -1.52 18.84 -47.37
C PHE A 3 -1.63 20.26 -47.95
N GLY A 4 -1.10 20.49 -49.15
CA GLY A 4 -1.16 21.76 -49.86
C GLY A 4 -2.54 22.17 -50.42
N ASN A 5 -3.55 21.31 -50.40
CA ASN A 5 -4.88 21.59 -50.98
C ASN A 5 -6.00 21.85 -49.96
N LEU A 6 -5.71 21.79 -48.65
CA LEU A 6 -6.70 22.04 -47.59
C LEU A 6 -6.89 23.54 -47.34
N LYS A 7 -8.11 23.97 -46.93
CA LYS A 7 -8.36 25.35 -46.46
C LYS A 7 -7.45 25.68 -45.26
N ILE A 8 -7.00 26.93 -45.12
CA ILE A 8 -6.08 27.37 -44.05
C ILE A 8 -6.58 26.95 -42.65
N GLY A 9 -7.88 27.13 -42.38
CA GLY A 9 -8.49 26.73 -41.10
C GLY A 9 -8.44 25.21 -40.84
N ALA A 10 -8.59 24.37 -41.86
CA ALA A 10 -8.49 22.93 -41.72
C ALA A 10 -7.05 22.47 -41.42
N ARG A 11 -6.04 23.14 -42.00
CA ARG A 11 -4.63 22.87 -41.70
C ARG A 11 -4.28 23.24 -40.27
N LEU A 12 -4.65 24.45 -39.83
CA LEU A 12 -4.43 24.89 -38.45
C LEU A 12 -5.16 23.99 -37.45
N GLY A 13 -6.44 23.70 -37.71
CA GLY A 13 -7.26 22.84 -36.87
C GLY A 13 -6.71 21.43 -36.73
N SER A 14 -6.18 20.84 -37.80
CA SER A 14 -5.59 19.49 -37.76
C SER A 14 -4.34 19.42 -36.86
N GLY A 15 -3.49 20.45 -36.86
CA GLY A 15 -2.31 20.50 -36.00
C GLY A 15 -2.66 20.63 -34.52
N PHE A 16 -3.62 21.51 -34.20
CA PHE A 16 -4.13 21.66 -32.83
C PHE A 16 -4.88 20.41 -32.35
N ALA A 17 -5.75 19.83 -33.18
CA ALA A 17 -6.48 18.61 -32.85
C ALA A 17 -5.52 17.45 -32.53
N PHE A 18 -4.45 17.32 -33.30
CA PHE A 18 -3.44 16.29 -33.06
C PHE A 18 -2.74 16.47 -31.70
N ILE A 19 -2.32 17.70 -31.36
CA ILE A 19 -1.69 18.00 -30.06
C ILE A 19 -2.68 17.75 -28.91
N LEU A 20 -3.95 18.14 -29.07
CA LEU A 20 -4.99 17.92 -28.07
C LEU A 20 -5.25 16.43 -27.82
N VAL A 21 -5.29 15.61 -28.88
CA VAL A 21 -5.42 14.15 -28.75
C VAL A 21 -4.21 13.56 -28.01
N LEU A 22 -3.00 13.99 -28.36
CA LEU A 22 -1.78 13.52 -27.69
C LEU A 22 -1.79 13.89 -26.20
N LEU A 23 -2.21 15.11 -25.87
CA LEU A 23 -2.37 15.58 -24.50
C LEU A 23 -3.44 14.79 -23.73
N ALA A 24 -4.58 14.50 -24.36
CA ALA A 24 -5.63 13.67 -23.76
C ALA A 24 -5.14 12.24 -23.49
N CYS A 25 -4.38 11.64 -24.42
CA CYS A 25 -3.76 10.33 -24.21
C CYS A 25 -2.76 10.34 -23.04
N ALA A 26 -1.92 11.38 -22.95
CA ALA A 26 -0.96 11.52 -21.85
C ALA A 26 -1.65 11.64 -20.49
N ILE A 27 -2.71 12.45 -20.40
CA ILE A 27 -3.52 12.57 -19.18
C ILE A 27 -4.17 11.22 -18.83
N GLY A 28 -4.81 10.54 -19.79
CA GLY A 28 -5.47 9.26 -19.55
C GLY A 28 -4.52 8.18 -19.03
N LEU A 29 -3.33 8.06 -19.61
CA LEU A 29 -2.29 7.13 -19.15
C LEU A 29 -1.74 7.51 -17.77
N GLY A 30 -1.54 8.81 -17.53
CA GLY A 30 -1.13 9.34 -16.23
C GLY A 30 -2.14 9.00 -15.13
N MET A 31 -3.43 9.22 -15.39
CA MET A 31 -4.51 8.90 -14.46
C MET A 31 -4.61 7.39 -14.18
N ASN A 32 -4.52 6.53 -15.21
CA ASN A 32 -4.55 5.08 -15.02
C ASN A 32 -3.38 4.60 -14.13
N SER A 33 -2.19 5.14 -14.38
CA SER A 33 -0.99 4.82 -13.60
C SER A 33 -1.12 5.28 -12.15
N MET A 34 -1.62 6.50 -11.93
CA MET A 34 -1.86 7.05 -10.59
C MET A 34 -2.88 6.19 -9.82
N GLN A 35 -3.95 5.76 -10.48
CA GLN A 35 -4.96 4.88 -9.88
C GLN A 35 -4.38 3.53 -9.48
N ARG A 36 -3.52 2.92 -10.31
CA ARG A 36 -2.83 1.66 -9.98
C ARG A 36 -1.90 1.81 -8.78
N ILE A 37 -1.15 2.92 -8.71
CA ILE A 37 -0.29 3.21 -7.55
C ILE A 37 -1.14 3.39 -6.29
N GLY A 38 -2.24 4.15 -6.38
CA GLY A 38 -3.17 4.36 -5.27
C GLY A 38 -3.76 3.05 -4.74
N MET A 39 -4.24 2.16 -5.61
CA MET A 39 -4.79 0.86 -5.19
C MET A 39 -3.74 -0.01 -4.46
N ARG A 40 -2.50 -0.03 -4.93
CA ARG A 40 -1.40 -0.75 -4.26
C ARG A 40 -1.06 -0.14 -2.91
N MET A 41 -1.03 1.19 -2.83
CA MET A 41 -0.80 1.88 -1.57
C MET A 41 -1.89 1.57 -0.54
N ASN A 42 -3.15 1.53 -0.97
CA ASN A 42 -4.27 1.14 -0.11
C ASN A 42 -4.13 -0.33 0.34
N GLN A 43 -3.70 -1.26 -0.52
CA GLN A 43 -3.41 -2.63 -0.09
C GLN A 43 -2.29 -2.69 0.97
N ILE A 44 -1.24 -1.88 0.83
CA ILE A 44 -0.16 -1.82 1.82
C ILE A 44 -0.67 -1.27 3.16
N VAL A 45 -1.37 -0.13 3.13
CA VAL A 45 -1.77 0.60 4.34
C VAL A 45 -3.01 -0.01 5.01
N ASP A 46 -4.07 -0.25 4.25
CA ASP A 46 -5.37 -0.64 4.79
C ASP A 46 -5.47 -2.14 5.04
N ASN A 47 -4.61 -2.96 4.40
CA ASN A 47 -4.62 -4.42 4.55
C ASN A 47 -3.39 -4.92 5.31
N HIS A 48 -2.21 -4.92 4.69
CA HIS A 48 -1.02 -5.52 5.31
C HIS A 48 -0.59 -4.83 6.60
N ASN A 49 -0.55 -3.49 6.63
CA ASN A 49 -0.20 -2.77 7.87
C ASN A 49 -1.27 -2.96 8.96
N ALA A 50 -2.56 -3.02 8.61
CA ALA A 50 -3.62 -3.30 9.57
C ALA A 50 -3.45 -4.70 10.19
N LYS A 51 -3.17 -5.72 9.37
CA LYS A 51 -2.87 -7.08 9.84
C LYS A 51 -1.62 -7.14 10.71
N ILE A 52 -0.54 -6.47 10.31
CA ILE A 52 0.69 -6.36 11.11
C ILE A 52 0.40 -5.70 12.46
N PHE A 53 -0.37 -4.61 12.48
CA PHE A 53 -0.74 -3.94 13.72
C PHE A 53 -1.53 -4.87 14.65
N SER A 54 -2.59 -5.51 14.14
CA SER A 54 -3.37 -6.48 14.91
C SER A 54 -2.53 -7.66 15.39
N ALA A 55 -1.63 -8.19 14.58
CA ALA A 55 -0.73 -9.27 14.97
C ALA A 55 0.25 -8.83 16.08
N ASN A 56 0.80 -7.61 16.02
CA ASN A 56 1.62 -7.07 17.11
C ASN A 56 0.82 -6.88 18.41
N GLU A 57 -0.41 -6.35 18.33
CA GLU A 57 -1.29 -6.29 19.50
C GLU A 57 -1.56 -7.70 20.07
N MET A 58 -1.72 -8.72 19.23
CA MET A 58 -1.87 -10.09 19.69
C MET A 58 -0.62 -10.58 20.45
N VAL A 59 0.59 -10.31 19.93
CA VAL A 59 1.86 -10.65 20.62
C VAL A 59 1.95 -9.94 21.97
N ASP A 60 1.65 -8.65 22.02
CA ASP A 60 1.76 -7.87 23.26
C ASP A 60 0.79 -8.38 24.32
N ASN A 61 -0.45 -8.73 23.94
CA ASN A 61 -1.38 -9.36 24.86
C ASN A 61 -0.92 -10.76 25.31
N PHE A 62 -0.23 -11.53 24.47
CA PHE A 62 0.38 -12.80 24.90
C PHE A 62 1.51 -12.59 25.91
N ARG A 63 2.35 -11.57 25.71
CA ARG A 63 3.40 -11.18 26.65
C ARG A 63 2.81 -10.73 27.98
N ASP A 64 1.76 -9.91 27.95
CA ASP A 64 1.02 -9.51 29.14
C ASP A 64 0.45 -10.72 29.88
N ILE A 65 -0.15 -11.70 29.18
CA ILE A 65 -0.64 -12.93 29.82
C ILE A 65 0.51 -13.66 30.54
N GLY A 66 1.67 -13.81 29.89
CA GLY A 66 2.85 -14.43 30.49
C GLY A 66 3.36 -13.68 31.73
N LEU A 67 3.41 -12.35 31.66
CA LEU A 67 3.79 -11.47 32.78
C LEU A 67 2.82 -11.60 33.95
N ASN A 68 1.52 -11.46 33.71
CA ASN A 68 0.48 -11.55 34.73
C ASN A 68 0.48 -12.95 35.41
N ILE A 69 0.66 -14.04 34.64
CA ILE A 69 0.77 -15.38 35.23
C ILE A 69 2.02 -15.49 36.12
N SER A 70 3.14 -14.92 35.67
CA SER A 70 4.38 -14.92 36.48
C SER A 70 4.20 -14.11 37.76
N ASN A 71 3.53 -12.96 37.71
CA ASN A 71 3.20 -12.15 38.88
C ASN A 71 2.25 -12.88 39.84
N ILE A 72 1.24 -13.59 39.33
CA ILE A 72 0.33 -14.41 40.17
C ILE A 72 1.12 -15.45 40.97
N VAL A 73 2.09 -16.12 40.35
CA VAL A 73 2.97 -17.08 41.05
C VAL A 73 3.89 -16.36 42.05
N LEU A 74 4.39 -15.17 41.71
CA LEU A 74 5.30 -14.43 42.59
C LEU A 74 4.60 -13.84 43.84
N LEU A 75 3.38 -13.33 43.67
CA LEU A 75 2.64 -12.61 44.72
C LEU A 75 2.02 -13.56 45.76
N GLY A 76 1.75 -14.82 45.39
CA GLY A 76 1.35 -15.88 46.32
C GLY A 76 0.17 -15.53 47.21
N GLU A 77 0.43 -15.31 48.50
CA GLU A 77 -0.60 -15.13 49.52
C GLU A 77 -1.26 -13.74 49.52
N ASP A 78 -0.73 -12.76 48.78
CA ASP A 78 -1.37 -11.45 48.62
C ASP A 78 -2.61 -11.58 47.71
N ALA A 79 -3.73 -11.96 48.31
CA ALA A 79 -4.98 -12.23 47.62
C ALA A 79 -5.49 -11.01 46.82
N ALA A 80 -5.24 -9.79 47.30
CA ALA A 80 -5.66 -8.57 46.61
C ALA A 80 -4.82 -8.36 45.34
N ALA A 81 -3.49 -8.46 45.46
CA ALA A 81 -2.58 -8.31 44.32
C ALA A 81 -2.75 -9.45 43.30
N VAL A 82 -2.94 -10.70 43.75
CA VAL A 82 -3.23 -11.84 42.87
C VAL A 82 -4.54 -11.64 42.11
N GLN A 83 -5.58 -11.13 42.75
CA GLN A 83 -6.84 -10.87 42.09
C GLN A 83 -6.72 -9.74 41.04
N GLU A 84 -5.91 -8.72 41.31
CA GLU A 84 -5.60 -7.67 40.34
C GLU A 84 -4.92 -8.24 39.08
N GLU A 85 -3.90 -9.08 39.25
CA GLU A 85 -3.19 -9.71 38.12
C GLU A 85 -4.08 -10.69 37.33
N LYS A 86 -4.99 -11.40 38.00
CA LYS A 86 -6.04 -12.20 37.33
C LYS A 86 -6.95 -11.34 36.46
N ASN A 87 -7.34 -10.16 36.94
CA ASN A 87 -8.16 -9.22 36.18
C ASN A 87 -7.41 -8.66 34.97
N LYS A 88 -6.13 -8.30 35.12
CA LYS A 88 -5.25 -7.88 34.02
C LYS A 88 -5.08 -8.98 32.98
N MET A 89 -4.86 -10.22 33.42
CA MET A 89 -4.78 -11.39 32.53
C MET A 89 -6.08 -11.58 31.73
N ALA A 90 -7.25 -11.46 32.37
CA ALA A 90 -8.54 -11.57 31.69
C ALA A 90 -8.77 -10.44 30.68
N ALA A 91 -8.34 -9.21 31.01
CA ALA A 91 -8.37 -8.08 30.10
C ALA A 91 -7.46 -8.30 28.88
N ALA A 92 -6.24 -8.81 29.07
CA ALA A 92 -5.32 -9.15 27.98
C ALA A 92 -5.89 -10.23 27.05
N ARG A 93 -6.52 -11.28 27.60
CA ARG A 93 -7.25 -12.29 26.80
C ARG A 93 -8.38 -11.68 25.96
N THR A 94 -9.10 -10.71 26.52
CA THR A 94 -10.18 -10.01 25.81
C THR A 94 -9.65 -9.11 24.69
N LYS A 95 -8.56 -8.36 24.95
CA LYS A 95 -7.88 -7.54 23.95
C LYS A 95 -7.30 -8.39 22.81
N TYR A 96 -6.69 -9.53 23.12
CA TYR A 96 -6.26 -10.51 22.12
C TYR A 96 -7.41 -10.93 21.21
N GLY A 97 -8.57 -11.31 21.77
CA GLY A 97 -9.73 -11.70 20.98
C GLY A 97 -10.24 -10.60 20.05
N LYS A 98 -10.19 -9.34 20.50
CA LYS A 98 -10.52 -8.17 19.66
C LYS A 98 -9.52 -7.98 18.53
N ALA A 99 -8.22 -8.01 18.83
CA ALA A 99 -7.16 -7.87 17.82
C ALA A 99 -7.24 -8.98 16.76
N LYS A 100 -7.44 -10.24 17.18
CA LYS A 100 -7.67 -11.36 16.27
C LYS A 100 -8.90 -11.14 15.40
N LYS A 101 -10.00 -10.65 15.96
CA LYS A 101 -11.22 -10.36 15.20
C LYS A 101 -10.96 -9.29 14.12
N VAL A 102 -10.29 -8.20 14.48
CA VAL A 102 -9.92 -7.15 13.51
C VAL A 102 -9.09 -7.75 12.37
N LEU A 103 -8.09 -8.57 12.70
CA LEU A 103 -7.27 -9.26 11.71
C LEU A 103 -8.11 -10.13 10.76
N VAL A 104 -9.03 -10.95 11.28
CA VAL A 104 -9.92 -11.79 10.46
C VAL A 104 -10.84 -10.94 9.57
N ASP A 105 -11.37 -9.84 10.10
CA ASP A 105 -12.30 -8.96 9.39
C ASP A 105 -11.62 -8.20 8.22
N THR A 106 -10.29 -8.11 8.18
CA THR A 106 -9.54 -7.57 7.01
C THR A 106 -9.57 -8.49 5.78
N GLY A 107 -9.95 -9.76 5.96
CA GLY A 107 -9.98 -10.78 4.92
C GLY A 107 -8.65 -11.51 4.78
N LEU A 108 -8.71 -12.84 4.83
CA LEU A 108 -7.52 -13.70 4.90
C LEU A 108 -7.25 -14.46 3.60
N ASN A 109 -5.99 -14.53 3.19
CA ASN A 109 -5.53 -15.50 2.19
C ASN A 109 -5.33 -16.88 2.83
N ASP A 110 -4.93 -17.88 2.04
CA ASP A 110 -4.89 -19.27 2.48
C ASP A 110 -3.72 -19.53 3.45
N GLU A 111 -2.55 -18.95 3.21
CA GLU A 111 -1.41 -18.97 4.14
C GLU A 111 -1.74 -18.32 5.49
N GLU A 112 -2.43 -17.17 5.49
CA GLU A 112 -2.86 -16.48 6.71
C GLU A 112 -3.87 -17.33 7.51
N LYS A 113 -4.80 -18.01 6.84
CA LYS A 113 -5.73 -18.96 7.49
C LYS A 113 -4.99 -20.14 8.09
N GLU A 114 -3.97 -20.67 7.40
CA GLU A 114 -3.16 -21.76 7.91
C GLU A 114 -2.39 -21.33 9.17
N LEU A 115 -1.77 -20.15 9.15
CA LEU A 115 -1.07 -19.58 10.30
C LEU A 115 -2.01 -19.32 11.49
N LEU A 116 -3.23 -18.81 11.25
CA LEU A 116 -4.21 -18.66 12.31
C LEU A 116 -4.69 -19.99 12.88
N THR A 117 -4.81 -21.03 12.04
CA THR A 117 -5.16 -22.38 12.50
C THR A 117 -4.05 -22.94 13.40
N LYS A 118 -2.79 -22.82 12.97
CA LYS A 118 -1.61 -23.19 13.79
C LYS A 118 -1.58 -22.42 15.11
N LEU A 119 -1.93 -21.13 15.08
CA LEU A 119 -2.01 -20.30 16.28
C LEU A 119 -3.10 -20.81 17.21
N ASP A 120 -4.29 -21.09 16.70
CA ASP A 120 -5.41 -21.60 17.50
C ASP A 120 -5.07 -22.93 18.19
N ASP A 121 -4.35 -23.80 17.50
CA ASP A 121 -3.90 -25.07 18.09
C ASP A 121 -2.81 -24.87 19.14
N ALA A 122 -1.87 -23.94 18.92
CA ALA A 122 -0.89 -23.56 19.93
C ALA A 122 -1.56 -22.97 21.19
N ILE A 123 -2.64 -22.21 21.02
CA ILE A 123 -3.41 -21.63 22.13
C ILE A 123 -4.19 -22.69 22.88
N LYS A 124 -4.90 -23.58 22.17
CA LYS A 124 -5.61 -24.72 22.80
C LYS A 124 -4.65 -25.56 23.64
N PHE A 125 -3.41 -25.73 23.18
CA PHE A 125 -2.37 -26.41 23.94
C PHE A 125 -1.88 -25.61 25.16
N ALA A 126 -1.74 -24.29 25.07
CA ALA A 126 -1.22 -23.44 26.14
C ALA A 126 -2.22 -23.18 27.28
N VAL A 127 -3.52 -23.04 26.96
CA VAL A 127 -4.56 -22.62 27.91
C VAL A 127 -4.66 -23.52 29.16
N PRO A 128 -4.64 -24.87 29.06
CA PRO A 128 -4.70 -25.74 30.23
C PRO A 128 -3.56 -25.49 31.22
N PHE A 129 -2.32 -25.32 30.72
CA PHE A 129 -1.16 -25.05 31.57
C PHE A 129 -1.29 -23.69 32.27
N ASN A 130 -1.68 -22.65 31.54
CA ASN A 130 -1.87 -21.31 32.09
C ASN A 130 -2.91 -21.32 33.22
N ASN A 131 -4.05 -21.98 33.00
CA ASN A 131 -5.10 -22.06 34.02
C ASN A 131 -4.65 -22.87 35.23
N LYS A 132 -3.93 -23.98 35.02
CA LYS A 132 -3.44 -24.82 36.12
C LYS A 132 -2.35 -24.12 36.95
N VAL A 133 -1.50 -23.29 36.34
CA VAL A 133 -0.54 -22.45 37.09
C VAL A 133 -1.29 -21.49 38.02
N VAL A 134 -2.33 -20.82 37.52
CA VAL A 134 -3.13 -19.89 38.32
C VAL A 134 -3.90 -20.60 39.44
N GLU A 135 -4.40 -21.81 39.19
CA GLU A 135 -5.04 -22.66 40.18
C GLU A 135 -4.05 -23.03 41.30
N LEU A 136 -2.88 -23.59 40.96
CA LEU A 136 -1.84 -23.97 41.92
C LEU A 136 -1.36 -22.78 42.75
N ALA A 137 -1.18 -21.61 42.13
CA ALA A 137 -0.82 -20.39 42.83
C ALA A 137 -1.91 -19.93 43.81
N SER A 138 -3.19 -20.14 43.48
CA SER A 138 -4.32 -19.81 44.35
C SER A 138 -4.47 -20.80 45.51
N GLU A 139 -3.95 -22.02 45.36
CA GLU A 139 -3.90 -23.05 46.41
C GLU A 139 -2.63 -22.94 47.29
N ASN A 140 -1.84 -21.87 47.15
CA ASN A 140 -0.56 -21.66 47.82
C ASN A 140 0.50 -22.75 47.52
N LYS A 141 0.39 -23.42 46.37
CA LYS A 141 1.32 -24.47 45.92
C LYS A 141 2.42 -23.90 45.03
N GLN A 142 3.22 -22.99 45.59
CA GLN A 142 4.13 -22.15 44.80
C GLN A 142 5.24 -22.89 44.09
N ALA A 143 5.80 -23.94 44.69
CA ALA A 143 6.80 -24.78 44.06
C ALA A 143 6.23 -25.49 42.81
N GLU A 144 5.02 -26.04 42.92
CA GLU A 144 4.33 -26.72 41.82
C GLU A 144 3.93 -25.73 40.71
N ALA A 145 3.39 -24.56 41.11
CA ALA A 145 3.03 -23.49 40.18
C ALA A 145 4.25 -22.99 39.40
N THR A 146 5.39 -22.79 40.07
CA THR A 146 6.66 -22.36 39.45
C THR A 146 7.20 -23.41 38.50
N ALA A 147 7.18 -24.69 38.89
CA ALA A 147 7.62 -25.79 38.04
C ALA A 147 6.77 -25.88 36.76
N LEU A 148 5.44 -25.82 36.89
CA LEU A 148 4.53 -25.88 35.75
C LEU A 148 4.65 -24.63 34.85
N LEU A 149 4.82 -23.45 35.45
CA LEU A 149 5.01 -22.19 34.74
C LEU A 149 6.26 -22.25 33.85
N THR A 150 7.38 -22.64 34.42
CA THR A 150 8.69 -22.62 33.74
C THR A 150 8.85 -23.74 32.73
N GLN A 151 8.32 -24.93 33.01
CA GLN A 151 8.51 -26.11 32.17
C GLN A 151 7.48 -26.26 31.06
N GLN A 152 6.24 -25.78 31.26
CA GLN A 152 5.13 -26.00 30.32
C GLN A 152 4.49 -24.71 29.83
N ALA A 153 4.06 -23.83 30.76
CA ALA A 153 3.26 -22.66 30.38
C ALA A 153 4.07 -21.62 29.56
N ILE A 154 5.27 -21.24 30.01
CA ILE A 154 6.14 -20.29 29.27
C ILE A 154 6.53 -20.84 27.89
N PRO A 155 7.01 -22.10 27.74
CA PRO A 155 7.27 -22.68 26.43
C PRO A 155 6.05 -22.69 25.51
N ALA A 156 4.86 -23.00 26.03
CA ALA A 156 3.63 -23.00 25.24
C ALA A 156 3.24 -21.58 24.77
N ILE A 157 3.37 -20.57 25.63
CA ILE A 157 3.18 -19.15 25.26
C ILE A 157 4.18 -18.73 24.18
N ARG A 158 5.46 -19.08 24.33
CA ARG A 158 6.49 -18.77 23.32
C ARG A 158 6.20 -19.41 21.97
N LYS A 159 5.66 -20.64 21.95
CA LYS A 159 5.23 -21.30 20.72
C LYS A 159 4.09 -20.54 20.03
N ALA A 160 3.11 -20.05 20.79
CA ALA A 160 2.04 -19.22 20.22
C ALA A 160 2.58 -17.89 19.66
N ILE A 161 3.49 -17.22 20.39
CA ILE A 161 4.16 -16.00 19.92
C ILE A 161 4.93 -16.25 18.63
N ALA A 162 5.68 -17.35 18.52
CA ALA A 162 6.43 -17.68 17.32
C ALA A 162 5.54 -17.80 16.07
N VAL A 163 4.34 -18.38 16.19
CA VAL A 163 3.38 -18.44 15.07
C VAL A 163 2.86 -17.05 14.69
N ILE A 164 2.66 -16.15 15.66
CA ILE A 164 2.28 -14.77 15.35
C ILE A 164 3.45 -14.02 14.70
N ASP A 165 4.68 -14.26 15.13
CA ASP A 165 5.88 -13.68 14.50
C ASP A 165 6.03 -14.15 13.04
N GLU A 166 5.74 -15.43 12.75
CA GLU A 166 5.66 -15.95 11.37
C GLU A 166 4.62 -15.19 10.54
N LEU A 167 3.43 -14.93 11.10
CA LEU A 167 2.40 -14.11 10.45
C LEU A 167 2.88 -12.68 10.19
N VAL A 168 3.53 -12.04 11.17
CA VAL A 168 4.07 -10.68 10.99
C VAL A 168 5.15 -10.64 9.91
N ILE A 169 6.01 -11.65 9.83
CA ILE A 169 7.04 -11.75 8.77
C ILE A 169 6.37 -11.91 7.41
N TYR A 170 5.39 -12.81 7.30
CA TYR A 170 4.64 -13.05 6.07
C TYR A 170 3.97 -11.77 5.55
N GLU A 171 3.24 -11.04 6.40
CA GLU A 171 2.61 -9.78 6.03
C GLU A 171 3.62 -8.69 5.63
N ARG A 172 4.77 -8.63 6.32
CA ARG A 172 5.83 -7.68 5.94
C ARG A 172 6.40 -7.97 4.56
N ASP A 173 6.56 -9.24 4.21
CA ASP A 173 7.09 -9.61 2.91
C ASP A 173 6.07 -9.39 1.78
N LEU A 174 4.78 -9.62 2.04
CA LEU A 174 3.71 -9.18 1.12
C LEU A 174 3.70 -7.67 0.93
N ALA A 175 3.80 -6.90 2.02
CA ALA A 175 3.85 -5.44 1.96
C ALA A 175 5.07 -4.94 1.15
N LYS A 176 6.26 -5.52 1.37
CA LYS A 176 7.46 -5.21 0.57
C LYS A 176 7.26 -5.54 -0.90
N GLY A 177 6.69 -6.70 -1.22
CA GLY A 177 6.38 -7.09 -2.60
C GLY A 177 5.46 -6.07 -3.28
N ALA A 178 4.41 -5.64 -2.59
CA ALA A 178 3.48 -4.63 -3.10
C ALA A 178 4.16 -3.26 -3.31
N VAL A 179 5.10 -2.87 -2.43
CA VAL A 179 5.90 -1.64 -2.59
C VAL A 179 6.79 -1.71 -3.82
N GLU A 180 7.51 -2.82 -4.02
CA GLU A 180 8.39 -2.97 -5.18
C GLU A 180 7.60 -2.98 -6.50
N GLU A 181 6.44 -3.63 -6.52
CA GLU A 181 5.57 -3.61 -7.69
C GLU A 181 5.00 -2.21 -7.96
N ALA A 182 4.67 -1.44 -6.91
CA ALA A 182 4.26 -0.04 -7.05
C ALA A 182 5.39 0.85 -7.62
N LYS A 183 6.64 0.64 -7.19
CA LYS A 183 7.82 1.33 -7.77
C LYS A 183 8.03 0.97 -9.24
N GLY A 184 7.82 -0.30 -9.61
CA GLY A 184 7.88 -0.76 -10.99
C GLY A 184 6.84 -0.06 -11.88
N VAL A 185 5.58 0.02 -11.41
CA VAL A 185 4.51 0.76 -12.11
C VAL A 185 4.85 2.25 -12.22
N TYR A 186 5.36 2.85 -11.15
CA TYR A 186 5.74 4.27 -11.14
C TYR A 186 6.85 4.59 -12.16
N SER A 187 7.94 3.82 -12.16
CA SER A 187 9.06 4.04 -13.10
C SER A 187 8.64 3.87 -14.56
N THR A 188 7.82 2.86 -14.85
CA THR A 188 7.26 2.64 -16.19
C THR A 188 6.37 3.81 -16.62
N ALA A 189 5.46 4.26 -15.73
CA ALA A 189 4.59 5.39 -15.99
C ALA A 189 5.39 6.68 -16.24
N GLN A 190 6.43 6.92 -15.46
CA GLN A 190 7.33 8.07 -15.63
C GLN A 190 8.03 8.03 -16.99
N ALA A 191 8.60 6.89 -17.38
CA ALA A 191 9.25 6.73 -18.68
C ALA A 191 8.27 6.95 -19.85
N MET A 192 7.05 6.43 -19.75
CA MET A 192 6.01 6.66 -20.76
C MET A 192 5.59 8.13 -20.85
N MET A 193 5.40 8.81 -19.72
CA MET A 193 5.05 10.23 -19.70
C MET A 193 6.16 11.10 -20.28
N LEU A 194 7.42 10.83 -19.94
CA LEU A 194 8.58 11.52 -20.52
C LEU A 194 8.68 11.28 -22.03
N GLY A 195 8.48 10.04 -22.47
CA GLY A 195 8.50 9.68 -23.90
C GLY A 195 7.39 10.37 -24.70
N LEU A 196 6.16 10.36 -24.19
CA LEU A 196 5.02 11.06 -24.80
C LEU A 196 5.22 12.58 -24.80
N GLY A 197 5.76 13.14 -23.72
CA GLY A 197 6.09 14.56 -23.63
C GLY A 197 7.14 14.97 -24.67
N ALA A 198 8.24 14.22 -24.77
CA ALA A 198 9.29 14.46 -25.75
C ALA A 198 8.77 14.33 -27.19
N LEU A 199 7.96 13.31 -27.47
CA LEU A 199 7.31 13.13 -28.77
C LEU A 199 6.34 14.28 -29.08
N GLY A 200 5.56 14.72 -28.09
CA GLY A 200 4.64 15.86 -28.21
C GLY A 200 5.37 17.16 -28.55
N VAL A 201 6.50 17.43 -27.89
CA VAL A 201 7.36 18.59 -28.19
C VAL A 201 7.92 18.50 -29.62
N ALA A 202 8.47 17.34 -30.01
CA ALA A 202 9.02 17.13 -31.35
C ALA A 202 7.97 17.34 -32.45
N LEU A 203 6.76 16.80 -32.26
CA LEU A 203 5.65 16.95 -33.20
C LEU A 203 5.10 18.38 -33.20
N GLY A 204 5.07 19.05 -32.05
CA GLY A 204 4.71 20.47 -31.95
C GLY A 204 5.66 21.36 -32.75
N ILE A 205 6.97 21.14 -32.64
CA ILE A 205 7.99 21.84 -33.44
C ILE A 205 7.80 21.56 -34.93
N LEU A 206 7.56 20.29 -35.30
CA LEU A 206 7.36 19.90 -36.70
C LEU A 206 6.10 20.57 -37.30
N ILE A 207 4.98 20.56 -36.58
CA ILE A 207 3.73 21.20 -37.00
C ILE A 207 3.91 22.72 -37.12
N ALA A 208 4.55 23.36 -36.13
CA ALA A 208 4.84 24.79 -36.17
C ALA A 208 5.67 25.15 -37.42
N TRP A 209 6.73 24.40 -37.71
CA TRP A 209 7.57 24.59 -38.89
C TRP A 209 6.79 24.41 -40.21
N LEU A 210 5.95 23.37 -40.30
CA LEU A 210 5.10 23.13 -41.47
C LEU A 210 4.08 24.25 -41.68
N ILE A 211 3.46 24.77 -40.61
CA ILE A 211 2.52 25.91 -40.68
C ILE A 211 3.26 27.18 -41.11
N THR A 212 4.42 27.48 -40.53
CA THR A 212 5.22 28.65 -40.91
C THR A 212 5.58 28.61 -42.40
N ARG A 213 6.00 27.44 -42.91
CA ARG A 213 6.37 27.28 -44.32
C ARG A 213 5.19 27.31 -45.28
N SER A 214 4.06 26.69 -44.91
CA SER A 214 2.93 26.50 -45.84
C SER A 214 1.87 27.60 -45.80
N ILE A 215 1.81 28.39 -44.72
CA ILE A 215 0.80 29.43 -44.53
C ILE A 215 1.46 30.78 -44.28
N THR A 216 2.27 30.90 -43.22
CA THR A 216 2.81 32.21 -42.78
C THR A 216 3.69 32.86 -43.85
N ARG A 217 4.58 32.09 -44.51
CA ARG A 217 5.45 32.60 -45.58
C ARG A 217 4.67 33.05 -46.83
N PRO A 218 3.79 32.22 -47.46
CA PRO A 218 3.02 32.65 -48.63
C PRO A 218 2.12 33.86 -48.36
N ILE A 219 1.49 33.94 -47.19
CA ILE A 219 0.68 35.10 -46.81
C ILE A 219 1.57 36.35 -46.68
N GLY A 220 2.75 36.23 -46.08
CA GLY A 220 3.71 37.32 -45.99
C GLY A 220 4.13 37.85 -47.37
N GLN A 221 4.38 36.94 -48.32
CA GLN A 221 4.67 37.29 -49.72
C GLN A 221 3.49 37.99 -50.40
N ALA A 222 2.27 37.45 -50.26
CA ALA A 222 1.07 38.07 -50.82
C ALA A 222 0.81 39.48 -50.25
N VAL A 223 1.05 39.68 -48.95
CA VAL A 223 0.94 40.99 -48.30
C VAL A 223 2.01 41.96 -48.82
N GLN A 224 3.25 41.49 -49.07
CA GLN A 224 4.29 42.31 -49.68
C GLN A 224 3.88 42.75 -51.10
N VAL A 225 3.45 41.83 -51.95
CA VAL A 225 2.98 42.14 -53.31
C VAL A 225 1.83 43.14 -53.28
N ALA A 226 0.83 42.94 -52.40
CA ALA A 226 -0.28 43.86 -52.25
C ALA A 226 0.16 45.27 -51.85
N ARG A 227 1.19 45.40 -51.00
CA ARG A 227 1.77 46.71 -50.63
C ARG A 227 2.51 47.36 -51.80
N THR A 228 3.25 46.59 -52.60
CA THR A 228 3.96 47.09 -53.78
C THR A 228 2.98 47.61 -54.83
N VAL A 229 1.89 46.87 -55.07
CA VAL A 229 0.79 47.30 -55.95
C VAL A 229 0.10 48.55 -55.40
N ALA A 230 -0.16 48.62 -54.10
CA ALA A 230 -0.74 49.81 -53.46
C ALA A 230 0.19 51.04 -53.53
N ALA A 231 1.51 50.85 -53.60
CA ALA A 231 2.50 51.90 -53.79
C ALA A 231 2.68 52.32 -55.27
N GLY A 232 1.92 51.72 -56.20
CA GLY A 232 1.92 52.07 -57.62
C GLY A 232 2.94 51.31 -58.47
N ASP A 233 3.65 50.34 -57.91
CA ASP A 233 4.58 49.48 -58.66
C ASP A 233 3.89 48.18 -59.08
N LEU A 234 3.61 48.08 -60.39
CA LEU A 234 2.96 46.93 -61.02
C LEU A 234 3.96 45.88 -61.54
N THR A 235 5.26 46.05 -61.31
CA THR A 235 6.29 45.14 -61.82
C THR A 235 6.59 43.97 -60.88
N SER A 236 6.06 43.97 -59.66
CA SER A 236 6.22 42.87 -58.70
C SER A 236 5.46 41.60 -59.13
N ARG A 237 6.18 40.47 -59.21
CA ARG A 237 5.64 39.10 -59.40
C ARG A 237 5.69 38.29 -58.12
#